data_AF-A0A7S0DII7-F1
#
_entry.id   AF-A0A7S0DII7-F1
#
_cell.length_a   1.000
_cell.length_b   1.000
_cell.length_c   1.000
_cell.angle_alpha   90.00
_cell.angle_beta   90.00
_cell.angle_gamma   90.00
#
_symmetry.space_group_name_H-M   'P 1'
#
loop_
_entity.id
_entity.type
_entity.pdbx_description
1 polymer ?
#
loop_
_entity_poly.entity_id
_entity_poly.type
_entity_poly.pdbx_seq_one_letter_code
_entity_poly.pdbx_strand_id
1 'polypeptide(L)'
;LLTITPMQRCLRRAFRCSLWAGFLRNPIRRLATPTVRSDIAQKLAHPIRLPKEESNESIFLDFGTLVEAVRKEFNGELARGPRDPETAQRITQMLSSVRINPKEWEQYTHFVGGRYTRTLVGFDQSFCILLLCWEKGQESPIHCHANSSCWVKVLDGQLQESIFDFPSGKGKPLRLKQQ
;
A
#
# COMPACT_ATOMS: atom_id res chain seq x y z
N LEU A 1 -2.15 -2.56 6.22
CA LEU A 1 -1.00 -2.66 5.28
C LEU A 1 -1.44 -2.15 3.92
N LEU A 2 -0.63 -1.40 3.19
CA LEU A 2 -0.92 -0.99 1.80
C LEU A 2 0.10 -1.62 0.85
N THR A 3 -0.32 -2.10 -0.31
CA THR A 3 0.58 -2.63 -1.34
C THR A 3 0.30 -1.98 -2.69
N ILE A 4 1.35 -1.53 -3.38
CA ILE A 4 1.30 -1.05 -4.76
C ILE A 4 1.99 -2.06 -5.66
N THR A 5 1.32 -2.50 -6.72
CA THR A 5 1.83 -3.50 -7.67
C THR A 5 1.57 -3.07 -9.11
N PRO A 6 2.60 -2.90 -9.96
CA PRO A 6 2.44 -2.60 -11.37
C PRO A 6 1.82 -3.76 -12.14
N MET A 7 1.06 -3.45 -13.18
CA MET A 7 0.44 -4.46 -14.06
C MET A 7 1.45 -4.92 -15.13
N GLN A 8 2.32 -5.87 -14.77
CA GLN A 8 3.29 -6.49 -15.68
C GLN A 8 3.14 -8.03 -15.66
N ARG A 9 3.51 -8.69 -16.77
CA ARG A 9 3.37 -10.16 -16.91
C ARG A 9 4.37 -10.94 -16.05
N CYS A 10 3.92 -12.10 -15.56
CA CYS A 10 4.54 -12.91 -14.51
C CYS A 10 6.00 -13.35 -14.71
N LEU A 11 6.80 -13.35 -13.62
CA LEU A 11 7.76 -14.42 -13.27
C LEU A 11 8.24 -14.47 -11.78
N ARG A 12 9.33 -13.82 -11.31
CA ARG A 12 10.08 -14.28 -10.09
C ARG A 12 10.62 -13.22 -9.08
N ARG A 13 10.14 -13.25 -7.82
CA ARG A 13 10.82 -12.92 -6.52
C ARG A 13 9.91 -13.29 -5.34
N ALA A 14 10.33 -14.12 -4.38
CA ALA A 14 9.45 -14.75 -3.37
C ALA A 14 9.65 -14.26 -1.90
N PHE A 15 8.54 -14.10 -1.17
CA PHE A 15 8.47 -13.53 0.19
C PHE A 15 7.32 -14.12 1.03
N ARG A 16 7.40 -14.02 2.36
CA ARG A 16 6.32 -14.27 3.33
C ARG A 16 6.23 -13.12 4.32
N CYS A 17 5.01 -12.79 4.75
CA CYS A 17 4.76 -11.74 5.74
C CYS A 17 3.93 -12.31 6.90
N SER A 18 4.30 -11.94 8.14
CA SER A 18 3.63 -12.37 9.38
C SER A 18 3.58 -11.22 10.38
N LEU A 19 2.52 -11.14 11.19
CA LEU A 19 2.39 -10.07 12.20
C LEU A 19 3.26 -10.35 13.45
N TRP A 20 3.98 -9.35 13.97
CA TRP A 20 4.69 -9.46 15.25
C TRP A 20 3.85 -8.94 16.44
N ALA A 21 4.10 -9.51 17.62
CA ALA A 21 3.38 -9.17 18.85
C ALA A 21 4.08 -8.03 19.63
N GLY A 22 4.00 -6.80 19.10
CA GLY A 22 4.30 -5.58 19.86
C GLY A 22 3.06 -5.05 20.59
N PHE A 23 3.17 -4.76 21.89
CA PHE A 23 2.07 -4.19 22.67
C PHE A 23 1.79 -2.74 22.28
N LEU A 24 0.53 -2.40 21.98
CA LEU A 24 -0.16 -1.20 22.46
C LEU A 24 -1.68 -1.45 22.38
N ARG A 25 -2.42 -1.09 23.44
CA ARG A 25 -3.89 -1.20 23.49
C ARG A 25 -4.50 0.19 23.33
N ASN A 26 -5.61 0.31 22.60
CA ASN A 26 -6.61 1.32 22.91
C ASN A 26 -8.02 0.83 22.51
N PRO A 27 -9.06 1.07 23.32
CA PRO A 27 -10.40 0.53 23.09
C PRO A 27 -11.23 1.40 22.13
N ILE A 28 -12.03 0.72 21.30
CA ILE A 28 -12.97 1.33 20.35
C ILE A 28 -14.07 2.07 21.11
N ARG A 29 -14.31 3.34 20.76
CA ARG A 29 -15.57 4.04 21.07
C ARG A 29 -16.48 4.03 19.83
N ARG A 30 -17.68 3.44 19.96
CA ARG A 30 -18.79 3.72 19.02
C ARG A 30 -19.27 5.15 19.24
N LEU A 31 -19.70 5.85 18.18
CA LEU A 31 -20.91 6.70 18.18
C LEU A 31 -21.28 7.20 16.76
N ALA A 32 -22.59 7.23 16.52
CA ALA A 32 -23.38 8.03 15.56
C ALA A 32 -22.91 8.24 14.09
N THR A 33 -23.78 7.84 13.17
CA THR A 33 -23.81 8.26 11.75
C THR A 33 -24.42 9.66 11.58
N PRO A 34 -23.92 10.48 10.64
CA PRO A 34 -24.70 11.53 10.00
C PRO A 34 -24.92 11.29 8.49
N THR A 35 -26.02 11.83 7.97
CA THR A 35 -26.59 11.55 6.65
C THR A 35 -25.84 12.22 5.49
N VAL A 36 -25.78 11.54 4.35
CA VAL A 36 -25.26 12.10 3.09
C VAL A 36 -26.13 13.27 2.61
N ARG A 37 -25.50 14.41 2.32
CA ARG A 37 -26.02 15.40 1.37
C ARG A 37 -25.10 15.46 0.15
N SER A 38 -25.73 15.40 -1.02
CA SER A 38 -25.12 15.59 -2.34
C SER A 38 -24.56 17.00 -2.48
N ASP A 39 -23.36 17.17 -3.05
CA ASP A 39 -22.89 18.39 -3.75
C ASP A 39 -21.52 18.17 -4.45
N ILE A 40 -21.37 17.07 -5.21
CA ILE A 40 -20.08 16.71 -5.87
C ILE A 40 -19.87 17.43 -7.22
N ALA A 41 -20.90 18.05 -7.80
CA ALA A 41 -20.93 18.42 -9.22
C ALA A 41 -20.18 19.71 -9.64
N GLN A 42 -19.60 20.51 -8.72
CA GLN A 42 -19.10 21.87 -9.05
C GLN A 42 -17.59 22.13 -8.88
N LYS A 43 -16.76 21.14 -8.51
CA LYS A 43 -15.32 21.39 -8.18
C LYS A 43 -14.30 21.24 -9.32
N LEU A 44 -14.72 21.04 -10.57
CA LEU A 44 -13.84 20.61 -11.68
C LEU A 44 -13.27 21.73 -12.60
N ALA A 45 -13.33 23.01 -12.20
CA ALA A 45 -13.03 24.14 -13.10
C ALA A 45 -11.82 25.03 -12.73
N HIS A 46 -10.99 24.67 -11.75
CA HIS A 46 -9.86 25.51 -11.31
C HIS A 46 -8.53 24.75 -11.28
N PRO A 47 -7.42 25.36 -11.75
CA PRO A 47 -6.09 24.76 -11.67
C PRO A 47 -5.67 24.59 -10.20
N ILE A 48 -5.07 23.44 -9.88
CA ILE A 48 -4.66 23.06 -8.53
C ILE A 48 -3.62 24.06 -8.01
N ARG A 49 -4.05 24.93 -7.10
CA ARG A 49 -3.16 25.86 -6.39
C ARG A 49 -2.57 25.12 -5.19
N LEU A 50 -1.27 24.81 -5.25
CA LEU A 50 -0.56 24.28 -4.09
C LEU A 50 -0.70 25.28 -2.92
N PRO A 51 -1.07 24.84 -1.70
CA PRO A 51 -1.14 25.73 -0.54
C PRO A 51 0.23 26.37 -0.27
N LYS A 52 0.23 27.66 0.08
CA LYS A 52 1.39 28.28 0.70
C LYS A 52 1.54 27.71 2.12
N GLU A 53 2.77 27.53 2.57
CA GLU A 53 3.04 27.07 3.93
C GLU A 53 2.44 28.03 4.96
N GLU A 54 1.57 27.50 5.85
CA GLU A 54 1.41 27.90 7.25
C GLU A 54 0.26 27.11 7.91
N SER A 55 0.55 25.87 8.32
CA SER A 55 -0.05 25.23 9.51
C SER A 55 0.67 23.90 9.77
N ASN A 56 0.81 23.54 11.05
CA ASN A 56 1.42 22.27 11.46
C ASN A 56 0.42 21.09 11.37
N GLU A 57 -0.52 21.15 10.42
CA GLU A 57 -1.29 19.97 10.02
C GLU A 57 -0.36 19.08 9.18
N SER A 58 -0.01 17.91 9.71
CA SER A 58 0.74 16.94 8.94
C SER A 58 -0.04 16.58 7.67
N ILE A 59 0.51 16.93 6.51
CA ILE A 59 -0.16 16.78 5.21
C ILE A 59 -0.58 15.31 5.01
N PHE A 60 -1.87 15.04 5.23
CA PHE A 60 -2.46 13.74 5.02
C PHE A 60 -3.02 13.67 3.60
N LEU A 61 -2.67 12.62 2.89
CA LEU A 61 -3.14 12.33 1.55
C LEU A 61 -4.35 11.38 1.59
N ASP A 62 -5.29 11.60 0.68
CA ASP A 62 -6.35 10.65 0.34
C ASP A 62 -5.86 9.65 -0.73
N PHE A 63 -6.65 8.60 -1.01
CA PHE A 63 -6.26 7.60 -1.99
C PHE A 63 -6.27 8.14 -3.43
N GLY A 64 -7.13 9.11 -3.75
CA GLY A 64 -7.16 9.75 -5.06
C GLY A 64 -5.83 10.47 -5.37
N THR A 65 -5.36 11.30 -4.44
CA THR A 65 -4.10 12.03 -4.56
C THR A 65 -2.89 11.08 -4.56
N LEU A 66 -2.96 9.96 -3.81
CA LEU A 66 -1.95 8.91 -3.91
C LEU A 66 -1.93 8.25 -5.29
N VAL A 67 -3.08 7.94 -5.89
CA VAL A 67 -3.16 7.41 -7.26
C VAL A 67 -2.55 8.39 -8.26
N GLU A 68 -2.83 9.69 -8.15
CA GLU A 68 -2.22 10.70 -9.03
C GLU A 68 -0.69 10.81 -8.83
N ALA A 69 -0.20 10.76 -7.59
CA ALA A 69 1.23 10.78 -7.30
C ALA A 69 1.95 9.56 -7.90
N VAL A 70 1.38 8.36 -7.71
CA VAL A 70 1.93 7.10 -8.24
C VAL A 70 1.85 7.06 -9.76
N ARG A 71 0.77 7.59 -10.36
CA ARG A 71 0.64 7.74 -11.82
C ARG A 71 1.73 8.63 -12.40
N LYS A 72 2.05 9.76 -11.75
CA LYS A 72 3.14 10.65 -12.20
C LYS A 72 4.51 9.96 -12.20
N GLU A 73 4.78 9.09 -11.22
CA GLU A 73 6.04 8.33 -11.19
C GLU A 73 6.13 7.26 -12.29
N PHE A 74 5.02 6.59 -12.64
CA PHE A 74 5.01 5.56 -13.69
C PHE A 74 4.83 6.08 -15.11
N ASN A 75 4.18 7.24 -15.29
CA ASN A 75 3.73 7.73 -16.60
C ASN A 75 4.25 9.17 -16.92
N GLY A 76 5.04 9.80 -16.04
CA GLY A 76 5.63 11.13 -16.26
C GLY A 76 6.87 11.11 -17.17
N GLU A 77 7.41 12.30 -17.48
CA GLU A 77 8.54 12.47 -18.42
C GLU A 77 9.82 11.72 -18.01
N LEU A 78 10.03 11.51 -16.71
CA LEU A 78 11.16 10.78 -16.14
C LEU A 78 10.87 9.28 -15.91
N ALA A 79 9.70 8.79 -16.33
CA ALA A 79 9.31 7.40 -16.12
C ALA A 79 10.06 6.48 -17.10
N ARG A 80 10.84 5.56 -16.55
CA ARG A 80 11.56 4.53 -17.31
C ARG A 80 10.93 3.13 -17.14
N GLY A 81 9.69 3.12 -16.68
CA GLY A 81 8.90 1.92 -16.42
C GLY A 81 9.09 1.33 -15.02
N PRO A 82 8.20 0.42 -14.59
CA PRO A 82 8.04 0.04 -13.18
C PRO A 82 9.21 -0.73 -12.54
N ARG A 83 10.18 -1.19 -13.34
CA ARG A 83 11.35 -1.96 -12.88
C ARG A 83 12.67 -1.19 -12.97
N ASP A 84 12.62 0.03 -13.48
CA ASP A 84 13.78 0.92 -13.51
C ASP A 84 14.18 1.30 -12.07
N PRO A 85 15.47 1.20 -11.69
CA PRO A 85 15.91 1.47 -10.33
C PRO A 85 15.62 2.90 -9.85
N GLU A 86 15.77 3.91 -10.73
CA GLU A 86 15.50 5.32 -10.38
C GLU A 86 14.00 5.52 -10.11
N THR A 87 13.15 5.00 -10.99
CA THR A 87 11.68 5.02 -10.85
C THR A 87 11.26 4.30 -9.57
N ALA A 88 11.84 3.14 -9.26
CA ALA A 88 11.55 2.42 -8.03
C ALA A 88 12.05 3.13 -6.76
N GLN A 89 13.17 3.84 -6.85
CA GLN A 89 13.70 4.67 -5.76
C GLN A 89 12.79 5.86 -5.47
N ARG A 90 12.33 6.59 -6.50
CA ARG A 90 11.41 7.73 -6.35
C ARG A 90 10.08 7.31 -5.71
N ILE A 91 9.47 6.21 -6.18
CA ILE A 91 8.25 5.67 -5.57
C ILE A 91 8.48 5.28 -4.10
N THR A 92 9.65 4.69 -3.78
CA THR A 92 9.99 4.34 -2.38
C THR A 92 10.14 5.57 -1.50
N GLN A 93 10.81 6.63 -1.99
CA GLN A 93 10.98 7.90 -1.29
C GLN A 93 9.65 8.65 -1.09
N MET A 94 8.79 8.67 -2.11
CA MET A 94 7.44 9.22 -2.02
C MET A 94 6.62 8.44 -0.98
N LEU A 95 6.57 7.10 -1.07
CA LEU A 95 5.81 6.30 -0.11
C LEU A 95 6.37 6.35 1.32
N SER A 96 7.65 6.68 1.53
CA SER A 96 8.20 6.85 2.88
C SER A 96 7.77 8.16 3.53
N SER A 97 7.68 9.26 2.77
CA SER A 97 7.24 10.57 3.28
C SER A 97 5.72 10.72 3.40
N VAL A 98 4.95 10.09 2.48
CA VAL A 98 3.49 10.16 2.47
C VAL A 98 2.88 9.60 3.76
N ARG A 99 1.94 10.36 4.34
CA ARG A 99 1.01 9.89 5.37
C ARG A 99 -0.40 9.85 4.77
N ILE A 100 -1.06 8.70 4.84
CA ILE A 100 -2.45 8.57 4.39
C ILE A 100 -3.35 8.84 5.59
N ASN A 101 -4.41 9.63 5.41
CA ASN A 101 -5.36 9.94 6.47
C ASN A 101 -5.94 8.65 7.08
N PRO A 102 -5.88 8.43 8.42
CA PRO A 102 -6.52 7.29 9.06
C PRO A 102 -7.98 7.09 8.65
N LYS A 103 -8.76 8.18 8.62
CA LYS A 103 -10.18 8.16 8.22
C LYS A 103 -10.39 7.67 6.79
N GLU A 104 -9.43 7.94 5.90
CA GLU A 104 -9.50 7.53 4.49
C GLU A 104 -9.40 6.00 4.35
N TRP A 105 -8.50 5.34 5.11
CA TRP A 105 -8.35 3.89 5.01
C TRP A 105 -9.24 3.10 5.98
N GLU A 106 -9.62 3.66 7.13
CA GLU A 106 -10.53 3.05 8.11
C GLU A 106 -11.84 2.56 7.48
N GLN A 107 -12.46 3.37 6.60
CA GLN A 107 -13.73 3.03 5.93
C GLN A 107 -13.65 1.77 5.04
N TYR A 108 -12.44 1.38 4.60
CA TYR A 108 -12.19 0.18 3.79
C TYR A 108 -11.59 -0.98 4.61
N THR A 109 -11.46 -0.83 5.93
CA THR A 109 -10.94 -1.90 6.79
C THR A 109 -11.98 -2.99 7.04
N HIS A 110 -11.65 -4.20 6.61
CA HIS A 110 -12.48 -5.38 6.79
C HIS A 110 -11.61 -6.54 7.27
N PHE A 111 -11.89 -7.04 8.47
CA PHE A 111 -11.19 -8.19 9.06
C PHE A 111 -12.07 -9.44 8.92
N VAL A 112 -11.44 -10.58 8.67
CA VAL A 112 -12.11 -11.88 8.52
C VAL A 112 -11.27 -12.94 9.23
N GLY A 113 -11.93 -13.76 10.04
CA GLY A 113 -11.28 -14.85 10.76
C GLY A 113 -10.55 -15.82 9.82
N GLY A 114 -9.32 -16.19 10.18
CA GLY A 114 -8.54 -17.22 9.50
C GLY A 114 -7.85 -16.80 8.19
N ARG A 115 -8.04 -15.57 7.68
CA ARG A 115 -7.29 -15.06 6.52
C ARG A 115 -7.22 -13.54 6.47
N TYR A 116 -6.13 -13.01 5.92
CA TYR A 116 -6.04 -11.58 5.62
C TYR A 116 -6.95 -11.21 4.45
N THR A 117 -7.37 -9.95 4.40
CA THR A 117 -8.20 -9.40 3.33
C THR A 117 -7.38 -8.55 2.35
N ARG A 118 -7.94 -8.30 1.17
CA ARG A 118 -7.35 -7.48 0.11
C ARG A 118 -8.48 -6.64 -0.51
N THR A 119 -8.47 -5.34 -0.29
CA THR A 119 -9.46 -4.39 -0.81
C THR A 119 -8.78 -3.47 -1.83
N LEU A 120 -9.35 -3.33 -3.02
CA LEU A 120 -8.86 -2.40 -4.04
C LEU A 120 -9.25 -0.97 -3.66
N VAL A 121 -8.26 -0.10 -3.47
CA VAL A 121 -8.46 1.31 -3.05
C VAL A 121 -7.91 2.32 -4.06
N GLY A 122 -7.19 1.86 -5.08
CA GLY A 122 -6.71 2.69 -6.18
C GLY A 122 -6.32 1.84 -7.39
N PHE A 123 -6.51 2.37 -8.59
CA PHE A 123 -6.27 1.64 -9.83
C PHE A 123 -5.87 2.59 -10.97
N ASP A 124 -4.99 2.09 -11.83
CA ASP A 124 -4.55 2.72 -13.07
C ASP A 124 -4.21 1.61 -14.10
N GLN A 125 -4.05 1.95 -15.38
CA GLN A 125 -3.58 0.97 -16.37
C GLN A 125 -2.18 0.43 -16.02
N SER A 126 -1.34 1.23 -15.36
CA SER A 126 0.01 0.86 -14.99
C SER A 126 0.12 0.10 -13.65
N PHE A 127 -0.84 0.21 -12.73
CA PHE A 127 -0.73 -0.33 -11.36
C PHE A 127 -2.06 -0.49 -10.62
N CYS A 128 -2.06 -1.29 -9.54
CA CYS A 128 -3.13 -1.30 -8.54
C CYS A 128 -2.58 -0.99 -7.13
N ILE A 129 -3.44 -0.41 -6.30
CA ILE A 129 -3.20 -0.13 -4.88
C ILE A 129 -4.22 -0.92 -4.06
N LEU A 130 -3.74 -1.79 -3.18
CA LEU A 130 -4.55 -2.65 -2.33
C LEU A 130 -4.33 -2.31 -0.86
N LEU A 131 -5.42 -2.15 -0.10
CA LEU A 131 -5.42 -2.17 1.35
C LEU A 131 -5.55 -3.63 1.82
N LEU A 132 -4.64 -4.05 2.69
CA LEU A 132 -4.59 -5.38 3.28
C LEU A 132 -4.76 -5.27 4.80
N CYS A 133 -5.81 -5.89 5.34
CA CYS A 133 -6.07 -6.00 6.77
C CYS A 133 -5.68 -7.40 7.26
N TRP A 134 -4.96 -7.44 8.37
CA TRP A 134 -4.39 -8.64 8.97
C TRP A 134 -4.82 -8.70 10.43
N GLU A 135 -5.45 -9.80 10.85
CA GLU A 135 -5.60 -10.07 12.28
C GLU A 135 -4.30 -10.64 12.88
N LYS A 136 -4.19 -10.60 14.20
CA LYS A 136 -3.03 -11.14 14.92
C LYS A 136 -2.83 -12.63 14.61
N GLY A 137 -1.60 -12.99 14.26
CA GLY A 137 -1.22 -14.37 13.94
C GLY A 137 -1.55 -14.81 12.51
N GLN A 138 -2.16 -13.94 11.68
CA GLN A 138 -2.30 -14.21 10.25
C GLN A 138 -0.96 -14.02 9.51
N GLU A 139 -0.79 -14.80 8.45
CA GLU A 139 0.41 -14.80 7.61
C GLU A 139 0.06 -15.09 6.14
N SER A 140 0.94 -14.67 5.22
CA SER A 140 0.85 -15.10 3.82
C SER A 140 1.59 -16.43 3.61
N PRO A 141 1.17 -17.25 2.63
CA PRO A 141 2.05 -18.25 2.04
C PRO A 141 3.32 -17.60 1.51
N ILE A 142 4.42 -18.36 1.41
CA ILE A 142 5.58 -17.90 0.65
C ILE A 142 5.17 -17.79 -0.83
N HIS A 143 5.11 -16.58 -1.36
CA HIS A 143 4.57 -16.28 -2.68
C HIS A 143 5.49 -15.33 -3.43
N CYS A 144 5.38 -15.27 -4.76
CA CYS A 144 6.24 -14.41 -5.56
C CYS A 144 5.47 -13.31 -6.32
N HIS A 145 6.06 -12.12 -6.40
CA HIS A 145 5.47 -10.93 -7.03
C HIS A 145 5.55 -10.92 -8.57
N ALA A 146 5.73 -12.09 -9.20
CA ALA A 146 5.45 -12.27 -10.61
C ALA A 146 6.13 -11.23 -11.54
N ASN A 147 7.44 -10.97 -11.38
CA ASN A 147 8.21 -9.93 -12.14
C ASN A 147 7.67 -8.49 -12.05
N SER A 148 6.57 -8.26 -11.34
CA SER A 148 6.13 -6.92 -10.98
C SER A 148 6.95 -6.43 -9.79
N SER A 149 7.25 -5.14 -9.77
CA SER A 149 7.71 -4.48 -8.55
C SER A 149 6.59 -4.52 -7.51
N CYS A 150 6.93 -4.43 -6.22
CA CYS A 150 5.92 -4.34 -5.17
C CYS A 150 6.45 -3.41 -4.09
N TRP A 151 5.66 -2.40 -3.74
CA TRP A 151 5.93 -1.54 -2.59
C TRP A 151 4.92 -1.83 -1.51
N VAL A 152 5.41 -1.91 -0.27
CA VAL A 152 4.62 -2.25 0.89
C VAL A 152 4.78 -1.13 1.91
N LYS A 153 3.67 -0.54 2.38
CA LYS A 153 3.65 0.49 3.42
C LYS A 153 2.79 0.02 4.59
N VAL A 154 3.36 -0.02 5.78
CA VAL A 154 2.58 -0.20 7.02
C VAL A 154 1.84 1.11 7.31
N LEU A 155 0.51 1.03 7.47
CA LEU A 155 -0.33 2.18 7.84
C LEU A 155 -0.65 2.20 9.34
N ASP A 156 -0.82 1.01 9.91
CA ASP A 156 -0.98 0.75 11.34
C ASP A 156 -0.46 -0.66 11.65
N GLY A 157 -0.10 -0.92 12.91
CA GLY A 157 0.44 -2.18 13.42
C GLY A 157 1.91 -2.43 13.05
N GLN A 158 2.31 -3.70 13.03
CA GLN A 158 3.68 -4.16 12.73
C GLN A 158 3.64 -5.40 11.83
N LEU A 159 4.57 -5.48 10.88
CA LEU A 159 4.71 -6.63 9.97
C LEU A 159 6.16 -7.08 9.95
N GLN A 160 6.40 -8.38 10.09
CA GLN A 160 7.67 -9.02 9.79
C GLN A 160 7.64 -9.51 8.33
N GLU A 161 8.60 -9.08 7.53
CA GLU A 161 8.91 -9.71 6.24
C GLU A 161 9.95 -10.81 6.45
N SER A 162 9.78 -11.94 5.76
CA SER A 162 10.76 -13.02 5.65
C SER A 162 11.10 -13.25 4.19
N ILE A 163 12.34 -12.93 3.82
CA ILE A 163 12.87 -13.10 2.46
C ILE A 163 13.43 -14.53 2.33
N PHE A 164 13.14 -15.21 1.22
CA PHE A 164 13.65 -16.55 0.95
C PHE A 164 14.48 -16.60 -0.34
N ASP A 165 15.49 -17.47 -0.35
CA ASP A 165 16.20 -17.85 -1.58
C ASP A 165 15.25 -18.57 -2.55
N PHE A 166 15.57 -18.50 -3.85
CA PHE A 166 14.89 -19.34 -4.83
C PHE A 166 15.15 -20.83 -4.59
N PRO A 167 14.17 -21.72 -4.87
CA PRO A 167 14.31 -23.15 -4.64
C PRO A 167 15.45 -23.75 -5.47
N SER A 168 16.35 -24.47 -4.81
CA SER A 168 17.49 -25.20 -5.41
C SER A 168 17.11 -26.55 -6.04
N GLY A 169 15.81 -26.77 -6.25
CA GLY A 169 15.21 -27.99 -6.80
C GLY A 169 13.75 -28.14 -6.37
N LYS A 170 12.97 -28.94 -7.11
CA LYS A 170 11.61 -29.30 -6.69
C LYS A 170 11.66 -30.12 -5.39
N GLY A 171 10.71 -29.89 -4.48
CA GLY A 171 10.60 -30.63 -3.21
C GLY A 171 11.66 -30.29 -2.15
N LYS A 172 12.64 -29.43 -2.43
CA LYS A 172 13.62 -28.97 -1.43
C LYS A 172 13.05 -27.82 -0.60
N PRO A 173 13.35 -27.74 0.72
CA PRO A 173 12.92 -26.63 1.56
C PRO A 173 13.53 -25.31 1.08
N LEU A 174 12.76 -24.23 1.18
CA LEU A 174 13.24 -22.87 0.92
C LEU A 174 14.13 -22.42 2.08
N ARG A 175 15.26 -21.77 1.77
CA ARG A 175 16.15 -21.20 2.77
C ARG A 175 15.79 -19.75 3.04
N LEU A 176 15.70 -19.38 4.31
CA LEU A 176 15.57 -17.98 4.70
C LEU A 176 16.85 -17.25 4.31
N LYS A 177 16.71 -16.12 3.63
CA LYS A 177 17.81 -15.24 3.27
C LYS A 177 18.11 -14.34 4.46
N GLN A 178 19.33 -14.41 4.99
CA GLN A 178 19.78 -13.49 6.03
C GLN A 178 19.77 -12.05 5.48
N GLN A 179 19.24 -11.12 6.29
CA GLN A 179 19.18 -9.69 6.01
C GLN A 179 20.35 -8.97 6.67
#